data_AF-A0A2E5YBG1-F1
#
_entry.id   AF-A0A2E5YBG1-F1
#
_cell.length_a   1.000
_cell.length_b   1.000
_cell.length_c   1.000
_cell.angle_alpha   90.00
_cell.angle_beta   90.00
_cell.angle_gamma   90.00
#
_symmetry.space_group_name_H-M   'P 1'
#
loop_
_entity.id
_entity.type
_entity.pdbx_description
1 polymer ?
#
loop_
_entity_poly.entity_id
_entity_poly.type
_entity_poly.pdbx_seq_one_letter_code
_entity_poly.pdbx_strand_id
1 'polypeptide(L)'
;MAIEFSEVLLLFSGGVLLSSQFLFIHLLATINPFQNSRFHFLSIFIAALLSTFLAMKVTGTTPLSSIREAMVSASIGILSLMPLLMAIITIALIRITLITNRSVGASS
;
A
#
# COMPACT_ATOMS: atom_id res chain seq x y z
N MET A 1 2.45 18.55 15.69
CA MET A 1 2.33 18.85 14.25
C MET A 1 1.01 18.23 13.83
N ALA A 2 -0.02 19.04 13.59
CA ALA A 2 -1.30 18.52 13.13
C ALA A 2 -1.12 18.08 11.67
N ILE A 3 -1.53 16.85 11.34
CA ILE A 3 -1.52 16.39 9.95
C ILE A 3 -2.60 17.20 9.24
N GLU A 4 -2.19 17.97 8.24
CA GLU A 4 -3.14 18.71 7.43
C GLU A 4 -3.94 17.73 6.58
N PHE A 5 -5.23 18.02 6.36
CA PHE A 5 -6.10 17.16 5.54
C PHE A 5 -5.56 16.98 4.11
N SER A 6 -4.85 17.98 3.59
CA SER A 6 -4.09 17.95 2.35
C SER A 6 -3.04 16.83 2.33
N GLU A 7 -2.29 16.66 3.42
CA GLU A 7 -1.26 15.62 3.56
C GLU A 7 -1.87 14.22 3.57
N VAL A 8 -3.01 14.05 4.27
CA VAL A 8 -3.77 12.78 4.25
C VAL A 8 -4.26 12.44 2.84
N LEU A 9 -4.81 13.43 2.13
CA LEU A 9 -5.26 13.26 0.75
C LEU A 9 -4.11 12.92 -0.21
N LEU A 10 -2.94 13.53 0.01
CA LEU A 10 -1.75 13.27 -0.80
C LEU A 10 -1.21 11.83 -0.56
N LEU A 11 -1.18 11.40 0.70
CA LEU A 11 -0.82 10.02 1.07
C LEU A 11 -1.83 9.01 0.51
N PHE A 12 -3.12 9.29 0.63
CA PHE A 12 -4.18 8.43 0.10
C PHE A 12 -4.09 8.30 -1.43
N SER A 13 -3.95 9.42 -2.12
CA SER A 13 -3.82 9.43 -3.59
C SER A 13 -2.56 8.68 -4.04
N GLY A 14 -1.42 8.94 -3.41
CA GLY A 14 -0.18 8.19 -3.65
C GLY A 14 -0.32 6.69 -3.43
N GLY A 15 -0.99 6.28 -2.35
CA GLY A 15 -1.28 4.88 -2.05
C GLY A 15 -2.16 4.21 -3.11
N VAL A 16 -3.20 4.91 -3.59
CA VAL A 16 -4.04 4.42 -4.69
C VAL A 16 -3.25 4.30 -5.98
N LEU A 17 -2.35 5.25 -6.29
CA LEU A 17 -1.49 5.18 -7.48
C LEU A 17 -0.55 3.98 -7.42
N LEU A 18 0.16 3.78 -6.30
CA LEU A 18 1.04 2.62 -6.10
C LEU A 18 0.27 1.30 -6.22
N SER A 19 -0.90 1.21 -5.59
CA SER A 19 -1.76 0.02 -5.63
C SER A 19 -2.27 -0.25 -7.04
N SER A 20 -2.66 0.79 -7.78
CA SER A 20 -3.13 0.68 -9.16
C SER A 20 -2.03 0.15 -10.09
N GLN A 21 -0.78 0.58 -9.91
CA GLN A 21 0.35 0.06 -10.68
C GLN A 21 0.62 -1.41 -10.36
N PHE A 22 0.61 -1.78 -9.08
CA PHE A 22 0.81 -3.16 -8.67
C PHE A 22 -0.28 -4.09 -9.23
N LEU A 23 -1.55 -3.67 -9.12
CA LEU A 23 -2.69 -4.42 -9.65
C LEU A 23 -2.66 -4.51 -11.18
N PHE A 24 -2.23 -3.45 -11.85
CA PHE A 24 -2.09 -3.45 -13.31
C PHE A 24 -1.04 -4.46 -13.77
N ILE A 25 0.15 -4.46 -13.12
CA ILE A 25 1.21 -5.44 -13.40
C ILE A 25 0.74 -6.86 -13.09
N HIS A 26 0.08 -7.06 -11.95
CA HIS A 26 -0.47 -8.36 -11.57
C HIS A 26 -1.46 -8.87 -12.61
N LEU A 27 -2.43 -8.03 -13.01
CA LEU A 27 -3.44 -8.41 -13.98
C LEU A 27 -2.85 -8.71 -15.37
N LEU A 28 -1.82 -7.96 -15.79
CA LEU A 28 -1.07 -8.27 -16.99
C LEU A 28 -0.37 -9.63 -16.91
N ALA A 29 0.24 -9.95 -15.76
CA ALA A 29 0.93 -11.22 -15.54
C ALA A 29 -0.04 -12.42 -15.45
N THR A 30 -1.25 -12.20 -14.94
CA THR A 30 -2.27 -13.25 -14.76
C THR A 30 -3.36 -13.21 -15.83
N ILE A 31 -3.10 -12.60 -16.99
CA ILE A 31 -4.10 -12.49 -18.06
C ILE A 31 -4.53 -13.90 -18.47
N ASN A 32 -5.79 -14.22 -18.19
CA ASN A 32 -6.43 -15.45 -18.64
C ASN A 32 -7.34 -15.12 -19.82
N PRO A 33 -7.13 -15.70 -21.02
CA PRO A 33 -7.96 -15.44 -22.19
C PRO A 33 -9.44 -15.83 -22.00
N PHE A 34 -9.76 -16.68 -21.02
CA PHE A 34 -11.12 -17.12 -20.72
C PHE A 34 -11.82 -16.25 -19.67
N GLN A 35 -11.11 -15.34 -19.00
CA GLN A 35 -11.67 -14.44 -18.00
C GLN A 35 -11.85 -13.05 -18.58
N ASN A 36 -13.05 -12.47 -18.42
CA ASN A 36 -13.33 -11.10 -18.87
C ASN A 36 -12.63 -10.07 -17.96
N SER A 37 -11.31 -9.93 -18.13
CA SER A 37 -10.44 -9.07 -17.32
C SER A 37 -10.60 -7.57 -17.64
N ARG A 38 -11.38 -7.22 -18.68
CA ARG A 38 -11.57 -5.84 -19.14
C ARG A 38 -12.16 -4.93 -18.06
N PHE A 39 -13.07 -5.45 -17.24
CA PHE A 39 -13.67 -4.68 -16.15
C PHE A 39 -12.63 -4.31 -15.08
N HIS A 40 -11.72 -5.22 -14.76
CA HIS A 40 -10.64 -4.98 -13.80
C HIS A 40 -9.69 -3.90 -14.32
N PHE A 41 -9.25 -3.99 -15.58
CA PHE A 41 -8.43 -2.95 -16.21
C PHE A 41 -9.11 -1.58 -16.16
N LEU A 42 -10.40 -1.51 -16.47
CA LEU A 42 -11.16 -0.26 -16.44
C LEU A 42 -11.22 0.33 -15.02
N SER A 43 -11.51 -0.50 -14.00
CA SER A 43 -11.58 -0.05 -12.61
C SER A 43 -10.23 0.49 -12.10
N ILE A 44 -9.13 -0.19 -12.42
CA ILE A 44 -7.76 0.24 -12.07
C ILE A 44 -7.45 1.58 -12.75
N PHE A 45 -7.80 1.72 -14.03
CA PHE A 45 -7.57 2.94 -14.78
C PHE A 45 -8.37 4.13 -14.23
N ILE A 46 -9.64 3.93 -13.89
CA ILE A 46 -10.48 4.97 -13.28
C ILE A 46 -9.94 5.37 -11.91
N ALA A 47 -9.51 4.41 -11.09
CA ALA A 47 -8.92 4.68 -9.78
C ALA A 47 -7.62 5.50 -9.91
N ALA A 48 -6.76 5.16 -10.87
CA ALA A 48 -5.53 5.90 -11.15
C ALA A 48 -5.83 7.34 -11.62
N LEU A 49 -6.80 7.53 -12.51
CA LEU A 49 -7.20 8.86 -12.98
C LEU A 49 -7.78 9.72 -11.85
N LEU A 50 -8.71 9.18 -11.06
CA LEU A 50 -9.32 9.91 -9.95
C LEU A 50 -8.27 10.30 -8.91
N SER A 51 -7.36 9.38 -8.61
CA SER A 51 -6.25 9.65 -7.69
C SER A 51 -5.32 10.74 -8.22
N THR A 52 -4.97 10.70 -9.50
CA THR A 52 -4.15 11.73 -10.15
C THR A 52 -4.82 13.10 -10.08
N PHE A 53 -6.13 13.16 -10.34
CA PHE A 53 -6.90 14.39 -10.25
C PHE A 53 -6.89 14.96 -8.82
N LEU A 54 -7.08 14.11 -7.80
CA LEU A 54 -7.01 14.53 -6.40
C LEU A 54 -5.61 15.04 -6.05
N ALA A 55 -4.56 14.33 -6.45
CA ALA A 55 -3.18 14.76 -6.23
C ALA A 55 -2.92 16.13 -6.87
N MET A 56 -3.39 16.36 -8.10
CA MET A 56 -3.27 17.66 -8.76
C MET A 56 -4.01 18.78 -8.02
N LYS A 57 -5.18 18.50 -7.44
CA LYS A 57 -5.92 19.48 -6.64
C LYS A 57 -5.21 19.82 -5.33
N VAL A 58 -4.47 18.88 -4.76
CA VAL A 58 -3.70 19.08 -3.53
C VAL A 58 -2.38 19.80 -3.80
N THR A 59 -1.60 19.36 -4.80
CA THR A 59 -0.27 19.93 -5.07
C THR A 59 -0.34 21.22 -5.89
N GLY A 60 -1.40 21.42 -6.69
CA GLY A 60 -1.54 22.58 -7.57
C GLY A 60 -0.57 22.58 -8.76
N THR A 61 0.03 21.44 -9.08
CA THR A 61 1.08 21.31 -10.11
C THR A 61 0.63 20.49 -11.33
N THR A 62 1.54 20.28 -12.28
CA THR A 62 1.28 19.47 -13.48
C THR A 62 1.04 18.00 -13.13
N PRO A 63 0.28 17.23 -13.93
CA PRO A 63 -0.03 15.83 -13.62
C PRO A 63 1.21 14.99 -13.28
N LEU A 64 2.30 15.12 -14.06
CA LEU A 64 3.52 14.35 -13.85
C LEU A 64 4.21 14.69 -12.52
N SER A 65 4.22 15.96 -12.13
CA SER A 65 4.81 16.38 -10.85
C SER A 65 3.93 15.96 -9.67
N SER A 66 2.61 16.09 -9.77
CA SER A 66 1.66 15.63 -8.75
C SER A 66 1.74 14.12 -8.50
N ILE A 67 1.83 13.33 -9.58
CA ILE A 67 2.00 11.86 -9.47
C ILE A 67 3.29 11.53 -8.73
N ARG A 68 4.40 12.17 -9.14
CA ARG A 68 5.71 11.94 -8.51
C ARG A 68 5.66 12.27 -7.02
N GLU A 69 5.11 13.42 -6.67
CA GLU A 69 5.04 13.88 -5.28
C GLU A 69 4.16 12.96 -4.43
N ALA A 70 2.97 12.60 -4.93
CA ALA A 70 2.07 11.68 -4.24
C ALA A 70 2.70 10.29 -4.04
N MET A 71 3.32 9.72 -5.08
CA MET A 71 3.97 8.41 -4.98
C MET A 71 5.18 8.42 -4.04
N VAL A 72 5.99 9.47 -4.06
CA VAL A 72 7.13 9.61 -3.14
C VAL A 72 6.64 9.75 -1.71
N SER A 73 5.64 10.61 -1.47
CA SER A 73 5.03 10.80 -0.15
C SER A 73 4.47 9.49 0.39
N ALA A 74 3.69 8.75 -0.41
CA ALA A 74 3.16 7.44 -0.02
C ALA A 74 4.26 6.40 0.24
N SER A 75 5.33 6.39 -0.57
CA SER A 75 6.46 5.46 -0.36
C SER A 75 7.19 5.74 0.96
N ILE A 76 7.43 7.01 1.27
CA ILE A 76 8.00 7.44 2.56
C ILE A 76 7.05 7.09 3.71
N GLY A 77 5.75 7.29 3.53
CA GLY A 77 4.71 6.90 4.50
C GLY A 77 4.68 5.39 4.76
N ILE A 78 4.86 4.56 3.75
CA ILE A 78 4.97 3.10 3.92
C ILE A 78 6.26 2.75 4.68
N LEU A 79 7.39 3.37 4.32
CA LEU A 79 8.67 3.15 4.98
C LEU A 79 8.66 3.59 6.44
N SER A 80 7.94 4.66 6.78
CA SER A 80 7.82 5.12 8.16
C SER A 80 7.01 4.17 9.05
N LEU A 81 6.19 3.30 8.46
CA LEU A 81 5.49 2.21 9.16
C LEU A 81 6.34 0.96 9.37
N MET A 82 7.52 0.84 8.75
CA MET A 82 8.39 -0.32 8.90
C MET A 82 8.78 -0.64 10.35
N PRO A 83 9.14 0.33 11.21
CA PRO A 83 9.46 0.04 12.61
C PRO A 83 8.28 -0.60 13.36
N LEU A 84 7.05 -0.14 13.10
CA LEU A 84 5.85 -0.72 13.68
C LEU A 84 5.65 -2.16 13.21
N LEU A 85 5.81 -2.40 11.90
CA LEU A 85 5.69 -3.72 11.31
C LEU A 85 6.73 -4.70 11.88
N MET A 86 7.97 -4.23 12.08
CA MET A 86 9.03 -4.99 12.75
C MET A 86 8.70 -5.29 14.21
N ALA A 87 8.12 -4.33 14.95
CA ALA A 87 7.68 -4.56 16.32
C ALA A 87 6.59 -5.64 16.39
N ILE A 88 5.60 -5.60 15.49
CA ILE A 88 4.53 -6.61 15.40
C ILE A 88 5.12 -7.99 15.10
N ILE A 89 6.02 -8.09 14.12
CA ILE A 89 6.70 -9.36 13.78
C ILE A 89 7.49 -9.88 14.99
N THR A 90 8.24 -9.01 15.67
CA THR A 90 9.04 -9.38 16.84
C THR A 90 8.16 -9.96 17.95
N ILE A 91 7.04 -9.31 18.26
CA ILE A 91 6.08 -9.80 19.27
C ILE A 91 5.49 -11.14 18.83
N ALA A 92 5.12 -11.29 17.56
CA ALA A 92 4.58 -12.54 17.03
C ALA A 92 5.59 -13.69 17.14
N LEU A 93 6.86 -13.45 16.79
CA LEU A 93 7.94 -14.43 16.89
C LEU A 93 8.25 -14.78 18.35
N ILE A 94 8.29 -13.80 19.25
CA ILE A 94 8.46 -14.05 20.69
C ILE A 94 7.32 -14.93 21.21
N ARG A 95 6.08 -14.62 20.83
CA ARG A 95 4.90 -15.39 21.25
C ARG A 95 4.98 -16.84 20.77
N ILE A 96 5.30 -17.06 19.49
CA ILE A 96 5.47 -18.41 18.93
C ILE A 96 6.58 -19.14 19.68
N THR A 97 7.73 -18.49 19.91
CA THR A 97 8.86 -19.07 20.63
C THR A 97 8.46 -19.48 22.05
N LEU A 98 7.80 -18.61 22.83
CA LEU A 98 7.38 -18.90 24.20
C LEU A 98 6.31 -19.99 24.30
N ILE A 99 5.38 -20.07 23.34
CA ILE A 99 4.35 -21.13 23.31
C ILE A 99 4.97 -22.47 22.92
N THR A 100 5.93 -22.47 21.98
CA THR A 100 6.56 -23.69 21.46
C THR A 100 7.59 -24.26 22.44
N ASN A 101 8.23 -23.42 23.25
CA ASN A 101 9.23 -23.82 24.23
C ASN A 101 8.65 -24.21 25.61
N ARG A 102 7.36 -24.62 25.68
CA ARG A 102 6.81 -25.24 26.89
C ARG A 102 7.59 -26.52 27.17
N SER A 103 8.24 -26.59 28.33
CA SER A 103 8.89 -27.82 28.77
C SER A 103 7.84 -28.93 28.81
N VAL A 104 8.05 -29.99 28.04
CA VAL A 104 7.33 -31.25 28.25
C VAL A 104 7.73 -31.70 29.64
N GLY A 105 6.82 -31.58 30.61
CA GLY A 105 7.07 -32.00 31.98
C GLY A 105 7.50 -33.46 31.97
N ALA A 106 8.57 -33.79 32.71
CA ALA A 106 9.02 -35.17 32.82
C ALA A 106 7.84 -36.03 33.29
N SER A 107 7.41 -36.97 32.44
CA SER A 107 6.42 -37.96 32.82
C SER A 107 7.07 -38.89 33.85
N SER A 108 6.75 -38.68 35.12
CA SER A 108 7.04 -39.59 36.24
C SER A 108 6.05 -40.75 36.25
#